data_AF-A0A519UN60-F1
#
_entry.id   AF-A0A519UN60-F1
#
_cell.length_a   1.000
_cell.length_b   1.000
_cell.length_c   1.000
_cell.angle_alpha   90.00
_cell.angle_beta   90.00
_cell.angle_gamma   90.00
#
_symmetry.space_group_name_H-M   'P 1'
#
loop_
_entity.id
_entity.type
_entity.pdbx_description
1 polymer ?
#
loop_
_entity_poly.entity_id
_entity_poly.type
_entity_poly.pdbx_seq_one_letter_code
_entity_poly.pdbx_strand_id
1 'polypeptide(L)'
;ISNDIKMLKSVAGMMSGGLFQVRLSGSGYIAITTHGEPILLKVSANQPVFTDPNATVAWSENLSPKIKTNITFGSFIGRGSGESFQLEFAGEGWVLVQPYEEVKYAQKS
;
A
#
# COMPACT_ATOMS: atom_id res chain seq x y z
N ILE A 1 11.29 10.36 17.99
CA ILE A 1 10.86 9.97 16.63
C ILE A 1 9.98 11.09 16.09
N SER A 2 10.31 11.64 14.92
CA SER A 2 9.53 12.65 14.21
C SER A 2 8.63 11.97 13.16
N ASN A 3 7.44 12.51 12.92
CA ASN A 3 6.48 12.02 11.94
C ASN A 3 6.16 13.09 10.87
N ASP A 4 6.15 12.67 9.61
CA ASP A 4 5.77 13.47 8.44
C ASP A 4 4.66 12.73 7.68
N ILE A 5 3.47 13.31 7.61
CA ILE A 5 2.30 12.70 6.96
C ILE A 5 2.19 13.26 5.54
N LYS A 6 2.20 12.38 4.55
CA LYS A 6 2.09 12.74 3.14
C LYS A 6 0.96 11.99 2.47
N MET A 7 0.19 12.69 1.66
CA MET A 7 -0.74 12.05 0.74
C MET A 7 0.04 11.49 -0.47
N LEU A 8 -0.20 10.22 -0.77
CA LEU A 8 0.20 9.61 -2.04
C LEU A 8 -0.69 10.18 -3.14
N LYS A 9 -0.15 11.14 -3.88
CA LYS A 9 -0.89 11.84 -4.94
C LYS A 9 -1.09 10.90 -6.14
N SER A 10 -2.32 10.48 -6.37
CA SER A 10 -2.77 10.03 -7.68
C SER A 10 -4.20 10.50 -7.93
N VAL A 11 -4.53 10.78 -9.20
CA VAL A 11 -5.86 11.22 -9.63
C VAL A 11 -6.94 10.21 -9.17
N ALA A 12 -6.61 8.92 -9.19
CA ALA A 12 -7.52 7.87 -8.73
C ALA A 12 -7.60 7.73 -7.20
N GLY A 13 -6.48 7.93 -6.49
CA GLY A 13 -6.44 7.90 -5.02
C GLY A 13 -7.24 9.05 -4.40
N MET A 14 -7.35 10.19 -5.08
CA MET A 14 -8.20 11.30 -4.64
C MET A 14 -9.71 10.97 -4.72
N MET A 15 -10.13 10.11 -5.65
CA MET A 15 -11.53 9.69 -5.79
C MET A 15 -11.95 8.67 -4.72
N SER A 16 -11.00 7.96 -4.11
CA SER A 16 -11.24 6.93 -3.08
C SER A 16 -11.05 7.40 -1.64
N GLY A 17 -10.95 8.72 -1.40
CA GLY A 17 -10.73 9.29 -0.06
C GLY A 17 -9.26 9.55 0.32
N GLY A 18 -8.32 9.37 -0.61
CA GLY A 18 -6.89 9.64 -0.43
C GLY A 18 -6.13 8.46 0.17
N LEU A 19 -4.98 8.11 -0.41
CA LEU A 19 -3.99 7.22 0.23
C LEU A 19 -2.98 8.09 0.98
N PHE A 20 -2.75 7.81 2.25
CA PHE A 20 -1.80 8.54 3.10
C PHE A 20 -0.68 7.61 3.55
N GLN A 21 0.52 8.17 3.67
CA GLN A 21 1.67 7.52 4.27
C GLN A 21 2.22 8.38 5.40
N VAL A 22 2.84 7.73 6.38
CA VAL A 22 3.56 8.41 7.46
C VAL A 22 5.03 8.01 7.39
N ARG A 23 5.91 9.00 7.22
CA ARG A 23 7.36 8.81 7.32
C ARG A 23 7.78 9.05 8.76
N LEU A 24 8.39 8.05 9.38
CA LEU A 24 8.94 8.12 10.73
C LEU A 24 10.47 8.23 10.67
N SER A 25 11.04 9.21 11.38
CA SER A 25 12.49 9.49 11.37
C SER A 25 13.05 9.73 12.77
N GLY A 26 14.31 9.35 13.01
CA GLY A 26 15.03 9.53 14.28
C GLY A 26 15.35 8.22 14.98
N SER A 27 15.91 8.30 16.19
CA SER A 27 16.33 7.14 16.98
C SER A 27 15.28 6.78 18.03
N GLY A 28 15.01 5.49 18.20
CA GLY A 28 14.05 4.96 19.16
C GLY A 28 13.41 3.67 18.65
N TYR A 29 12.37 3.22 19.35
CA TYR A 29 11.58 2.05 18.98
C TYR A 29 10.20 2.47 18.46
N ILE A 30 9.71 1.74 17.45
CA ILE A 30 8.33 1.83 16.97
C ILE A 30 7.66 0.49 17.19
N ALA A 31 6.38 0.52 17.54
CA ALA A 31 5.53 -0.65 17.57
C ALA A 31 4.45 -0.50 16.49
N ILE A 32 4.31 -1.51 15.64
CA ILE A 32 3.29 -1.58 14.59
C ILE A 32 2.52 -2.88 14.80
N THR A 33 1.19 -2.80 14.80
CA THR A 33 0.30 -3.94 14.92
C THR A 33 -0.25 -4.31 13.55
N THR A 34 -0.39 -5.60 13.28
CA THR A 34 -0.94 -6.12 12.02
C THR A 34 -2.06 -7.11 12.31
N HIS A 35 -2.96 -7.27 11.35
CA HIS A 35 -3.90 -8.38 11.36
C HIS A 35 -3.18 -9.67 10.96
N GLY A 36 -3.00 -10.58 11.92
CA GLY A 36 -2.26 -11.83 11.70
C GLY A 36 -0.74 -11.62 11.65
N GLU A 37 -0.03 -12.69 11.28
CA GLU A 37 1.42 -12.69 11.18
C GLU A 37 1.87 -11.98 9.89
N PRO A 38 2.62 -10.88 9.97
CA PRO A 38 2.98 -10.12 8.78
C PRO A 38 4.09 -10.80 7.98
N ILE A 39 4.09 -10.57 6.68
CA ILE A 39 5.05 -11.14 5.72
C ILE A 39 5.99 -10.03 5.25
N LEU A 40 7.31 -10.28 5.35
CA LEU A 40 8.34 -9.37 4.86
C LEU A 40 8.78 -9.79 3.45
N LEU A 41 8.53 -8.94 2.46
CA LEU A 41 8.89 -9.14 1.07
C LEU A 41 10.14 -8.33 0.72
N LYS A 42 11.16 -8.99 0.17
CA LYS A 42 12.37 -8.33 -0.33
C LYS A 42 12.08 -7.66 -1.67
N VAL A 43 12.51 -6.41 -1.81
CA VAL A 43 12.49 -5.64 -3.06
C VAL A 43 13.92 -5.57 -3.59
N SER A 44 14.10 -5.88 -4.88
CA SER A 44 15.38 -5.70 -5.55
C SER A 44 15.19 -4.95 -6.87
N ALA A 45 16.26 -4.33 -7.38
CA ALA A 45 16.19 -3.47 -8.56
C ALA A 45 15.60 -4.18 -9.79
N ASN A 46 15.81 -5.50 -9.90
CA ASN A 46 15.31 -6.32 -11.00
C ASN A 46 14.01 -7.05 -10.68
N GLN A 47 13.49 -6.95 -9.45
CA GLN A 47 12.30 -7.64 -9.00
C GLN A 47 11.46 -6.70 -8.13
N PRO A 48 10.62 -5.85 -8.76
CA PRO A 48 9.68 -5.01 -8.04
C PRO A 48 8.61 -5.86 -7.34
N VAL A 49 8.08 -5.33 -6.23
CA VAL A 49 7.00 -5.95 -5.46
C VAL A 49 5.74 -5.13 -5.64
N PHE A 50 4.61 -5.82 -5.83
CA PHE A 50 3.29 -5.20 -5.96
C PHE A 50 2.39 -5.64 -4.81
N THR A 51 1.73 -4.70 -4.15
CA THR A 51 0.85 -4.98 -3.01
C THR A 51 -0.47 -4.25 -3.13
N ASP A 52 -1.50 -4.75 -2.43
CA ASP A 52 -2.73 -4.00 -2.20
C ASP A 52 -2.47 -2.86 -1.18
N PRO A 53 -2.89 -1.61 -1.44
CA PRO A 53 -2.79 -0.53 -0.48
C PRO A 53 -3.36 -0.85 0.91
N ASN A 54 -4.43 -1.65 1.01
CA ASN A 54 -5.10 -2.02 2.26
C ASN A 54 -4.38 -3.14 3.03
N ALA A 55 -3.45 -3.85 2.38
CA ALA A 55 -2.64 -4.91 3.01
C ALA A 55 -1.20 -4.46 3.31
N THR A 56 -0.81 -3.27 2.85
CA THR A 56 0.56 -2.76 3.01
C THR A 56 0.73 -2.08 4.36
N VAL A 57 1.71 -2.53 5.15
CA VAL A 57 1.90 -2.05 6.54
C VAL A 57 3.04 -1.03 6.63
N ALA A 58 4.21 -1.37 6.08
CA ALA A 58 5.42 -0.55 6.16
C ALA A 58 6.40 -0.92 5.05
N TRP A 59 7.37 -0.06 4.76
CA TRP A 59 8.42 -0.31 3.77
C TRP A 59 9.70 0.47 4.09
N SER A 60 10.80 0.09 3.43
CA SER A 60 12.07 0.82 3.53
C SER A 60 11.96 2.25 3.02
N GLU A 61 12.53 3.21 3.74
CA GLU A 61 12.42 4.64 3.46
C GLU A 61 12.89 5.05 2.05
N ASN A 62 13.87 4.33 1.50
CA ASN A 62 14.41 4.57 0.17
C ASN A 62 13.54 4.04 -0.98
N LEU A 63 12.44 3.35 -0.68
CA LEU A 63 11.44 2.93 -1.67
C LEU A 63 10.37 4.02 -1.81
N SER A 64 10.09 4.43 -3.05
CA SER A 64 9.03 5.38 -3.37
C SER A 64 7.88 4.65 -4.07
N PRO A 65 6.80 4.27 -3.34
CA PRO A 65 5.71 3.52 -3.92
C PRO A 65 4.98 4.31 -5.00
N LYS A 66 4.70 3.66 -6.12
CA LYS A 66 3.89 4.22 -7.22
C LYS A 66 2.55 3.51 -7.28
N ILE A 67 1.47 4.29 -7.38
CA ILE A 67 0.13 3.72 -7.59
C ILE A 67 0.02 3.28 -9.05
N LYS A 68 -0.30 2.00 -9.25
CA LYS A 68 -0.63 1.39 -10.54
C LYS A 68 -2.11 1.05 -10.58
N THR A 69 -2.77 1.44 -11.66
CA THR A 69 -4.14 1.03 -11.95
C THR A 69 -4.10 -0.01 -13.06
N ASN A 70 -4.47 -1.25 -12.76
CA ASN A 70 -4.68 -2.25 -13.80
C ASN A 70 -6.13 -2.12 -14.28
N ILE A 71 -6.32 -1.36 -15.36
CA ILE A 71 -7.58 -1.30 -16.09
C ILE A 71 -7.63 -2.54 -16.99
N THR A 72 -8.06 -3.67 -16.44
CA THR A 72 -8.28 -4.86 -17.27
C THR A 72 -9.65 -4.74 -17.89
N PHE A 73 -9.72 -4.31 -19.15
CA PHE A 73 -10.96 -4.17 -19.94
C PHE A 73 -11.74 -5.49 -20.19
N GLY A 74 -11.43 -6.57 -19.45
CA GLY A 74 -11.97 -7.92 -19.66
C GLY A 74 -12.31 -8.72 -18.40
N SER A 75 -12.10 -8.22 -17.17
CA SER A 75 -12.51 -8.95 -15.97
C SER A 75 -13.85 -8.44 -15.44
N PHE A 76 -14.93 -8.79 -16.15
CA PHE A 76 -16.27 -8.77 -15.60
C PHE A 76 -16.49 -10.02 -14.73
N ILE A 77 -17.24 -9.85 -13.64
CA ILE A 77 -17.70 -10.83 -12.64
C ILE A 77 -16.80 -10.96 -11.40
N GLY A 78 -17.12 -10.19 -10.35
CA GLY A 78 -16.85 -10.63 -8.98
C GLY A 78 -16.71 -9.57 -7.88
N ARG A 79 -16.13 -8.40 -8.15
CA ARG A 79 -15.95 -7.34 -7.13
C ARG A 79 -16.10 -5.97 -7.78
N GLY A 80 -16.97 -5.13 -7.22
CA GLY A 80 -17.46 -3.90 -7.86
C GLY A 80 -16.36 -2.97 -8.40
N SER A 81 -16.64 -2.41 -9.58
CA SER A 81 -15.89 -1.37 -10.32
C SER A 81 -14.75 -1.80 -11.26
N GLY A 82 -14.17 -3.01 -11.18
CA GLY A 82 -13.17 -3.47 -12.17
C GLY A 82 -11.83 -2.69 -12.20
N GLU A 83 -11.63 -1.73 -11.30
CA GLU A 83 -10.38 -1.00 -11.12
C GLU A 83 -9.62 -1.62 -9.94
N SER A 84 -8.47 -2.25 -10.22
CA SER A 84 -7.56 -2.71 -9.17
C SER A 84 -6.42 -1.69 -9.01
N PHE A 85 -6.28 -1.16 -7.79
CA PHE A 85 -5.19 -0.25 -7.41
C PHE A 85 -4.13 -1.06 -6.67
N GLN A 86 -2.88 -0.96 -7.13
CA GLN A 86 -1.74 -1.62 -6.51
C GLN A 86 -0.64 -0.60 -6.23
N LEU A 87 0.15 -0.84 -5.18
CA LEU A 87 1.39 -0.13 -4.92
C LEU A 87 2.54 -0.92 -5.55
N GLU A 88 3.30 -0.28 -6.44
CA GLU A 88 4.55 -0.80 -6.98
C GLU A 88 5.73 -0.27 -6.16
N PHE A 89 6.54 -1.18 -5.63
CA PHE A 89 7.80 -0.89 -4.96
C PHE A 89 8.96 -1.35 -5.84
N ALA A 90 9.78 -0.40 -6.27
CA ALA A 90 10.99 -0.64 -7.06
C ALA A 90 12.20 0.01 -6.38
N GLY A 91 13.38 -0.61 -6.51
CA GLY A 91 14.60 -0.22 -5.82
C GLY A 91 15.15 -1.36 -4.98
N GLU A 92 15.78 -1.06 -3.85
CA GLU A 92 16.38 -2.09 -2.99
C GLU A 92 15.93 -1.90 -1.54
N GLY A 93 15.28 -2.90 -0.95
CA GLY A 93 14.72 -2.77 0.40
C GLY A 93 13.73 -3.87 0.72
N TRP A 94 12.71 -3.53 1.51
CA TRP A 94 11.66 -4.46 1.91
C TRP A 94 10.30 -3.76 2.02
N VAL A 95 9.25 -4.57 1.92
CA VAL A 95 7.85 -4.19 2.18
C VAL A 95 7.26 -5.21 3.13
N LEU A 96 6.60 -4.74 4.18
CA LEU A 96 5.86 -5.56 5.14
C LEU A 96 4.39 -5.52 4.78
N VAL A 97 3.78 -6.69 4.62
CA VAL A 97 2.35 -6.84 4.33
C VAL A 97 1.65 -7.65 5.40
N GLN A 98 0.37 -7.39 5.63
CA GLN A 98 -0.47 -8.20 6.51
C GLN A 98 -1.31 -9.20 5.70
N PRO A 99 -1.56 -10.42 6.21
CA PRO A 99 -2.40 -11.42 5.56
C PRO A 99 -3.90 -11.14 5.77
N TYR A 100 -4.34 -9.90 5.53
CA TYR A 100 -5.73 -9.47 5.68
C TYR A 100 -6.04 -8.30 4.73
N GLU A 101 -7.11 -8.42 3.95
CA GLU A 101 -7.68 -7.30 3.20
C GLU A 101 -8.69 -6.58 4.09
N GLU A 102 -8.45 -5.31 4.42
CA GLU A 102 -9.48 -4.50 5.08
C GLU A 102 -10.69 -4.37 4.16
N VAL A 103 -11.80 -4.99 4.56
CA VAL A 103 -13.06 -4.85 3.86
C VAL A 103 -13.49 -3.40 3.96
N LYS A 104 -13.60 -2.71 2.82
CA LYS A 104 -14.21 -1.38 2.77
C LYS A 104 -15.61 -1.50 3.34
N TYR A 105 -15.83 -1.01 4.56
CA TYR A 105 -17.18 -0.86 5.07
C TYR A 105 -17.89 0.16 4.17
N ALA A 106 -18.73 -0.33 3.26
CA ALA A 106 -19.66 0.52 2.56
C ALA A 106 -20.53 1.18 3.64
N GLN A 107 -20.38 2.49 3.83
CA GLN A 107 -21.33 3.23 4.64
C GLN A 107 -22.71 3.00 4.04
N LYS A 108 -23.56 2.28 4.77
CA LYS A 108 -24.99 2.25 4.48
C LYS A 108 -25.47 3.69 4.60
N SER A 109 -25.94 4.22 3.47
CA SER A 109 -26.68 5.48 3.40
C SER A 109 -27.94 5.42 4.25
#